data_AF-A0A7J3AY57-F1
#
_entry.id   AF-A0A7J3AY57-F1
#
_cell.length_a   1.000
_cell.length_b   1.000
_cell.length_c   1.000
_cell.angle_alpha   90.00
_cell.angle_beta   90.00
_cell.angle_gamma   90.00
#
_symmetry.space_group_name_H-M   'P 1'
#
loop_
_entity.id
_entity.type
_entity.pdbx_description
1 polymer ?
#
loop_
_entity_poly.entity_id
_entity_poly.type
_entity_poly.pdbx_seq_one_letter_code
_entity_poly.pdbx_strand_id
1 'polypeptide(L)'
;MRPVIPMRFLRRLRRKEERVEIRDVLERAMRGEILSYDEVMSLLDSAELKLSKEPQLIKLKGKTIFVGDTHGDLDTSISALRFLKEGYNLVFLGDYVDRGAKQIENINYLLANYIIGNLVLLRGNHESPVVNM
;
A
#
# COMPACT_ATOMS: atom_id res chain seq x y z
N MET A 1 -31.74 3.01 20.78
CA MET A 1 -30.40 3.12 20.16
C MET A 1 -29.98 1.73 19.71
N ARG A 2 -29.74 1.52 18.41
CA ARG A 2 -29.18 0.24 17.92
C ARG A 2 -27.68 0.24 18.23
N PRO A 3 -27.11 -0.84 18.79
CA PRO A 3 -25.67 -0.89 19.06
C PRO A 3 -24.90 -0.87 17.74
N VAL A 4 -23.97 0.07 17.61
CA VAL A 4 -23.01 0.11 16.50
C VAL A 4 -21.99 -0.98 16.78
N ILE A 5 -22.08 -2.10 16.08
CA ILE A 5 -21.08 -3.18 16.18
C ILE A 5 -19.79 -2.64 15.54
N PRO A 6 -18.65 -2.61 16.25
CA PRO A 6 -17.39 -2.16 15.68
C PRO A 6 -17.04 -2.96 14.42
N MET A 7 -16.61 -2.30 13.35
CA MET A 7 -16.32 -2.94 12.06
C MET A 7 -15.25 -4.06 12.17
N ARG A 8 -14.36 -3.95 13.17
CA ARG A 8 -13.40 -5.00 13.58
C ARG A 8 -14.07 -6.31 14.01
N PHE A 9 -15.26 -6.23 14.60
CA PHE A 9 -16.04 -7.39 15.05
C PHE A 9 -16.71 -8.10 13.87
N LEU A 10 -17.21 -7.34 12.88
CA LEU A 10 -17.77 -7.90 11.64
C LEU A 10 -16.71 -8.61 10.78
N ARG A 11 -15.46 -8.09 10.72
CA ARG A 11 -14.34 -8.74 10.02
C ARG A 11 -13.99 -10.12 10.59
N ARG A 12 -14.23 -10.36 11.89
CA ARG A 12 -13.91 -11.63 12.54
C ARG A 12 -14.90 -12.75 12.19
N LEU A 13 -16.15 -12.41 11.85
CA LEU A 13 -17.21 -13.36 11.51
C LEU A 13 -17.13 -13.93 10.08
N ARG A 14 -16.43 -13.28 9.14
CA ARG A 14 -16.24 -13.78 7.75
C ARG A 14 -15.09 -14.81 7.58
N ARG A 15 -14.32 -15.14 8.63
CA ARG A 15 -13.07 -15.93 8.53
C ARG A 15 -13.24 -17.46 8.54
N LYS A 16 -14.14 -18.03 7.73
CA LYS A 16 -14.21 -19.51 7.61
C LYS A 16 -14.34 -20.09 6.21
N GLU A 17 -14.40 -19.27 5.17
CA GLU A 17 -14.33 -19.72 3.77
C GLU A 17 -13.00 -19.28 3.18
N GLU A 18 -12.34 -20.19 2.45
CA GLU A 18 -10.99 -20.12 1.85
C GLU A 18 -10.21 -18.83 2.09
N ARG A 19 -9.28 -18.85 3.06
CA ARG A 19 -8.32 -17.77 3.20
C ARG A 19 -7.41 -17.78 1.98
N VAL A 20 -7.50 -16.74 1.16
CA VAL A 20 -6.43 -16.41 0.22
C VAL A 20 -5.16 -16.15 1.03
N GLU A 21 -4.10 -16.90 0.75
CA GLU A 21 -2.82 -16.73 1.42
C GLU A 21 -2.24 -15.36 1.07
N ILE A 22 -1.93 -14.54 2.09
CA ILE A 22 -1.44 -13.16 1.89
C ILE A 22 -0.17 -13.12 1.04
N ARG A 23 0.64 -14.18 1.06
CA ARG A 23 1.86 -14.30 0.24
C ARG A 23 1.54 -14.24 -1.25
N ASP A 24 0.54 -15.00 -1.70
CA ASP A 24 0.14 -15.03 -3.10
C ASP A 24 -0.40 -13.66 -3.54
N VAL A 25 -1.20 -13.02 -2.67
CA VAL A 25 -1.70 -11.66 -2.91
C VAL A 25 -0.56 -10.66 -3.11
N LEU A 26 0.46 -10.72 -2.26
CA LEU A 26 1.63 -9.84 -2.35
C LEU A 26 2.41 -10.06 -3.65
N GLU A 27 2.62 -11.32 -4.05
CA GLU A 27 3.32 -11.64 -5.30
C GLU A 27 2.56 -11.11 -6.53
N ARG A 28 1.24 -11.29 -6.58
CA ARG A 28 0.39 -10.80 -7.66
C ARG A 28 0.39 -9.27 -7.71
N ALA A 29 0.26 -8.62 -6.56
CA ALA A 29 0.34 -7.16 -6.45
C ALA A 29 1.70 -6.63 -6.95
N MET A 30 2.81 -7.30 -6.60
CA MET A 30 4.16 -6.96 -7.07
C MET A 30 4.37 -7.21 -8.57
N ARG A 31 3.52 -8.00 -9.22
CA ARG A 31 3.52 -8.13 -10.70
C ARG A 31 2.65 -7.07 -11.38
N GLY A 32 1.99 -6.20 -10.62
CA GLY A 32 1.08 -5.20 -11.15
C GLY A 32 -0.24 -5.81 -11.66
N GLU A 33 -0.63 -6.97 -11.14
CA GLU A 33 -1.88 -7.62 -11.53
C GLU A 33 -3.10 -6.96 -10.88
N ILE A 34 -4.26 -7.11 -11.53
CA ILE A 34 -5.55 -6.73 -10.95
C ILE A 34 -5.91 -7.76 -9.86
N LEU A 35 -6.13 -7.24 -8.65
CA LEU A 35 -6.54 -8.02 -7.50
C LEU A 35 -8.06 -8.03 -7.37
N SER A 36 -8.61 -9.14 -6.88
CA SER A 36 -10.01 -9.20 -6.46
C SER A 36 -10.25 -8.36 -5.21
N TYR A 37 -11.51 -8.06 -4.91
CA TYR A 37 -11.89 -7.29 -3.73
C TYR A 37 -11.33 -7.89 -2.42
N ASP A 38 -11.49 -9.20 -2.21
CA ASP A 38 -11.04 -9.86 -0.98
C ASP A 38 -9.50 -9.86 -0.86
N GLU A 39 -8.79 -9.94 -1.99
CA GLU A 39 -7.34 -9.79 -2.05
C GLU A 39 -6.88 -8.38 -1.68
N VAL A 40 -7.52 -7.35 -2.24
CA VAL A 40 -7.25 -5.95 -1.87
C VAL A 40 -7.51 -5.73 -0.38
N MET A 41 -8.61 -6.26 0.15
CA MET A 41 -8.91 -6.14 1.58
C MET A 41 -7.87 -6.82 2.48
N SER A 42 -7.33 -7.97 2.05
CA SER A 42 -6.25 -8.69 2.74
C SER A 42 -4.93 -7.91 2.71
N LEU A 43 -4.61 -7.29 1.58
CA LEU A 43 -3.45 -6.41 1.42
C LEU A 43 -3.55 -5.18 2.33
N LEU A 44 -4.70 -4.50 2.33
CA LEU A 44 -4.96 -3.34 3.17
C LEU A 44 -4.88 -3.67 4.67
N ASP A 45 -5.41 -4.82 5.08
CA ASP A 45 -5.28 -5.34 6.45
C ASP A 45 -3.81 -5.43 6.90
N SER A 46 -2.96 -5.93 6.00
CA SER A 46 -1.54 -6.16 6.26
C SER A 46 -0.76 -4.84 6.28
N ALA A 47 -1.08 -3.92 5.36
CA ALA A 47 -0.53 -2.57 5.35
C ALA A 47 -0.90 -1.78 6.61
N GLU A 48 -2.18 -1.79 7.02
CA GLU A 48 -2.67 -1.12 8.24
C GLU A 48 -1.93 -1.63 9.48
N LEU A 49 -1.72 -2.95 9.58
CA LEU A 49 -1.00 -3.57 10.70
C LEU A 49 0.46 -3.10 10.79
N LYS A 50 1.12 -2.85 9.66
CA LYS A 50 2.50 -2.34 9.62
C LYS A 50 2.53 -0.83 9.91
N LEU A 51 1.74 -0.03 9.19
CA LEU A 51 1.66 1.42 9.33
C LEU A 51 1.27 1.86 10.75
N SER A 52 0.35 1.15 11.41
CA SER A 52 -0.09 1.46 12.78
C SER A 52 1.02 1.36 13.85
N LYS A 53 2.15 0.74 13.51
CA LYS A 53 3.32 0.60 14.39
C LYS A 53 4.44 1.58 14.05
N GLU A 54 4.35 2.26 12.91
CA GLU A 54 5.37 3.20 12.45
C GLU A 54 5.15 4.61 13.04
N PRO A 55 6.24 5.33 13.39
CA PRO A 55 6.13 6.70 13.85
C PRO A 55 5.77 7.64 12.69
N GLN A 56 5.08 8.74 13.00
CA GLN A 56 4.77 9.77 12.01
C GLN A 56 6.03 10.44 11.41
N LEU A 57 7.12 10.50 12.18
CA LEU A 57 8.41 11.04 11.74
C LEU A 57 9.41 9.90 11.53
N ILE A 58 9.67 9.58 10.27
CA ILE A 58 10.62 8.53 9.88
C ILE A 58 12.03 9.13 9.83
N LYS A 59 12.97 8.51 10.53
CA LYS A 59 14.39 8.91 10.54
C LYS A 59 15.19 7.92 9.71
N LEU A 60 15.84 8.41 8.67
CA LEU A 60 16.61 7.60 7.73
C LEU A 60 18.12 7.87 7.87
N LYS A 61 18.92 6.86 7.57
CA LYS A 61 20.39 6.95 7.47
C LYS A 61 20.83 6.36 6.14
N GLY A 62 21.93 6.87 5.59
CA GLY A 62 22.47 6.39 4.31
C GLY A 62 21.91 7.12 3.10
N LYS A 63 22.22 6.61 1.90
CA LYS A 63 21.78 7.20 0.63
C LYS A 63 20.28 7.04 0.50
N THR A 64 19.60 8.13 0.13
CA THR A 64 18.15 8.16 0.06
C THR A 64 17.72 8.68 -1.30
N ILE A 65 16.79 7.98 -1.92
CA ILE A 65 16.15 8.34 -3.17
C ILE A 65 14.71 8.72 -2.85
N PHE A 66 14.31 9.90 -3.28
CA PHE A 66 12.96 10.40 -3.13
C PHE A 66 12.23 10.28 -4.45
N VAL A 67 11.03 9.72 -4.40
CA VAL A 67 10.10 9.60 -5.52
C VAL A 67 8.93 10.51 -5.20
N GLY A 68 8.67 11.47 -6.08
CA GLY A 68 7.50 12.35 -5.97
C GLY A 68 6.22 11.62 -6.36
N ASP A 69 5.21 12.41 -6.67
CA ASP A 69 3.88 11.94 -7.00
C ASP A 69 3.90 10.98 -8.19
N THR A 70 3.05 9.96 -8.13
CA THR A 70 2.93 8.98 -9.21
C THR A 70 1.57 9.06 -9.91
N HIS A 71 0.54 9.61 -9.25
CA HIS A 71 -0.79 9.85 -9.84
C HIS A 71 -1.35 8.63 -10.61
N GLY A 72 -1.13 7.43 -10.07
CA GLY A 72 -1.57 6.17 -10.66
C GLY A 72 -0.73 5.64 -11.83
N ASP A 73 0.45 6.20 -12.09
CA ASP A 73 1.41 5.66 -13.06
C ASP A 73 2.25 4.52 -12.46
N LEU A 74 1.75 3.29 -12.67
CA LEU A 74 2.41 2.07 -12.25
C LEU A 74 3.81 1.90 -12.87
N ASP A 75 4.01 2.31 -14.13
CA ASP A 75 5.26 2.07 -14.84
C ASP A 75 6.39 2.95 -14.27
N THR A 76 6.06 4.16 -13.82
CA THR A 76 6.94 5.02 -13.03
C THR A 76 7.31 4.38 -11.69
N SER A 77 6.33 3.85 -10.94
CA SER A 77 6.59 3.15 -9.65
C SER A 77 7.49 1.93 -9.81
N ILE A 78 7.24 1.10 -10.83
CA ILE A 78 8.09 -0.06 -11.16
C ILE A 78 9.52 0.38 -11.48
N SER A 79 9.67 1.45 -12.27
CA SER A 79 10.97 1.98 -12.65
C SER A 79 11.73 2.52 -11.44
N ALA A 80 11.06 3.24 -10.54
CA ALA A 80 11.64 3.77 -9.32
C ALA A 80 12.14 2.65 -8.38
N LEU A 81 11.38 1.56 -8.26
CA LEU A 81 11.76 0.43 -7.39
C LEU A 81 13.02 -0.32 -7.87
N ARG A 82 13.40 -0.23 -9.15
CA ARG A 82 14.68 -0.77 -9.65
C ARG A 82 15.91 -0.09 -9.05
N PHE A 83 15.76 1.10 -8.48
CA PHE A 83 16.85 1.80 -7.79
C PHE A 83 17.01 1.37 -6.33
N LEU A 84 16.07 0.58 -5.78
CA LEU A 84 16.19 0.04 -4.44
C LEU A 84 17.32 -1.00 -4.42
N LYS A 85 18.39 -0.69 -3.68
CA LYS A 85 19.59 -1.52 -3.51
C LYS A 85 19.93 -1.61 -2.02
N GLU A 86 20.71 -2.62 -1.66
CA GLU A 86 21.22 -2.74 -0.28
C GLU A 86 21.92 -1.45 0.15
N GLY A 87 21.54 -0.91 1.33
CA GLY A 87 22.08 0.34 1.87
C GLY A 87 21.46 1.64 1.31
N TYR A 88 20.44 1.55 0.45
CA TYR A 88 19.67 2.70 -0.04
C TYR A 88 18.28 2.70 0.58
N ASN A 89 17.78 3.89 0.93
CA ASN A 89 16.36 4.09 1.24
C ASN A 89 15.65 4.57 -0.02
N LEU A 90 14.47 4.02 -0.29
CA LEU A 90 13.55 4.55 -1.31
C LEU A 90 12.33 5.10 -0.59
N VAL A 91 12.04 6.38 -0.80
CA VAL A 91 10.99 7.12 -0.11
C VAL A 91 10.04 7.68 -1.14
N PHE A 92 8.80 7.23 -1.10
CA PHE A 92 7.70 7.79 -1.87
C PHE A 92 7.01 8.87 -1.04
N LEU A 93 6.76 10.04 -1.65
CA LEU A 93 6.34 11.24 -0.94
C LEU A 93 4.82 11.38 -0.79
N GLY A 94 4.02 10.59 -1.49
CA GLY A 94 2.56 10.67 -1.50
C GLY A 94 1.98 10.70 -2.91
N ASP A 95 0.69 10.98 -3.02
CA ASP A 95 -0.05 11.18 -4.27
C ASP A 95 0.13 9.99 -5.24
N TYR A 96 -0.23 8.83 -4.72
CA TYR A 96 -0.18 7.53 -5.41
C TYR A 96 -1.38 7.31 -6.33
N VAL A 97 -2.48 7.98 -6.01
CA VAL A 97 -3.78 7.84 -6.64
C VAL A 97 -4.22 9.20 -7.15
N ASP A 98 -4.57 9.31 -8.44
CA ASP A 98 -5.35 10.42 -8.99
C ASP A 98 -5.65 10.15 -10.47
N ARG A 99 -6.89 9.76 -10.81
CA ARG A 99 -7.44 9.63 -12.19
C ARG A 99 -6.65 8.76 -13.20
N GLY A 100 -5.49 8.24 -12.84
CA GLY A 100 -4.66 7.38 -13.66
C GLY A 100 -5.35 6.03 -13.90
N ALA A 101 -5.18 5.51 -15.12
CA ALA A 101 -5.85 4.27 -15.54
C ALA A 101 -5.46 3.04 -14.69
N LYS A 102 -4.26 3.05 -14.09
CA LYS A 102 -3.72 1.97 -13.25
C LYS A 102 -3.59 2.36 -11.77
N GLN A 103 -4.40 3.30 -11.28
CA GLN A 103 -4.27 3.82 -9.92
C GLN A 103 -4.39 2.74 -8.82
N ILE A 104 -5.25 1.74 -9.03
CA ILE A 104 -5.46 0.65 -8.07
C ILE A 104 -4.25 -0.30 -8.08
N GLU A 105 -3.77 -0.65 -9.26
CA GLU A 105 -2.59 -1.48 -9.44
C GLU A 105 -1.35 -0.77 -8.89
N ASN A 106 -1.22 0.55 -9.10
CA ASN A 106 -0.13 1.36 -8.57
C ASN A 106 -0.09 1.34 -7.03
N ILE A 107 -1.21 1.66 -6.36
CA ILE A 107 -1.23 1.64 -4.90
C ILE A 107 -1.04 0.21 -4.35
N ASN A 108 -1.62 -0.81 -4.98
CA ASN A 108 -1.44 -2.20 -4.56
C ASN A 108 0.02 -2.65 -4.70
N TYR A 109 0.67 -2.29 -5.81
CA TYR A 109 2.09 -2.56 -6.06
C TYR A 109 2.98 -1.90 -5.00
N LEU A 110 2.75 -0.62 -4.69
CA LEU A 110 3.50 0.11 -3.66
C LEU A 110 3.28 -0.48 -2.27
N LEU A 111 2.03 -0.82 -1.90
CA LEU A 111 1.71 -1.43 -0.61
C LEU A 111 2.36 -2.81 -0.45
N ALA A 112 2.38 -3.64 -1.51
CA ALA A 112 3.00 -4.95 -1.44
C ALA A 112 4.52 -4.88 -1.26
N ASN A 113 5.19 -3.99 -2.01
CA ASN A 113 6.62 -3.73 -1.85
C ASN A 113 6.94 -3.10 -0.49
N TYR A 114 6.05 -2.25 0.02
CA TYR A 114 6.14 -1.72 1.38
C TYR A 114 6.01 -2.81 2.44
N ILE A 115 5.08 -3.76 2.31
CA ILE A 115 4.92 -4.84 3.30
C ILE A 115 6.15 -5.74 3.33
N ILE A 116 6.66 -6.15 2.16
CA ILE A 116 7.78 -7.11 2.04
C ILE A 116 9.13 -6.46 2.33
N GLY A 117 9.32 -5.21 1.91
CA GLY A 117 10.62 -4.56 1.87
C GLY A 117 10.80 -3.39 2.84
N ASN A 118 11.90 -2.67 2.61
CA ASN A 118 12.28 -1.44 3.31
C ASN A 118 11.91 -0.19 2.49
N LEU A 119 10.76 -0.23 1.81
CA LEU A 119 10.19 0.94 1.16
C LEU A 119 9.59 1.85 2.23
N VAL A 120 9.69 3.16 2.05
CA VAL A 120 9.01 4.15 2.88
C VAL A 120 7.91 4.80 2.05
N LEU A 121 6.69 4.78 2.56
CA LEU A 121 5.54 5.46 1.97
C LEU A 121 5.11 6.60 2.89
N LEU A 122 5.13 7.83 2.39
CA LEU A 122 4.54 8.98 3.08
C LEU A 122 3.12 9.24 2.57
N ARG A 123 2.40 10.15 3.24
CA ARG A 123 1.03 10.50 2.87
C ARG A 123 1.04 11.84 2.12
N GLY A 124 0.47 11.86 0.93
CA GLY A 124 0.15 13.08 0.18
C GLY A 124 -1.29 13.55 0.43
N ASN A 125 -1.72 14.57 -0.31
CA ASN A 125 -3.06 15.13 -0.19
C ASN A 125 -4.13 14.24 -0.85
N HIS A 126 -3.78 13.50 -1.90
CA HIS A 126 -4.70 12.60 -2.59
C HIS A 126 -4.97 11.31 -1.78
N GLU A 127 -4.22 11.01 -0.72
CA GLU A 127 -4.55 9.95 0.24
C GLU A 127 -5.53 10.42 1.32
N SER A 128 -6.51 11.24 0.94
CA SER A 128 -7.58 11.74 1.80
C SER A 128 -8.94 11.53 1.16
N PRO A 129 -9.96 11.06 1.90
CA PRO A 129 -11.33 10.96 1.37
C PRO A 129 -11.85 12.27 0.79
N VAL A 130 -11.39 13.42 1.30
CA VAL A 130 -11.84 14.76 0.88
C VAL A 130 -11.41 15.09 -0.56
N VAL A 131 -10.29 14.54 -1.03
CA VAL A 131 -9.75 14.81 -2.37
C VAL A 131 -10.20 13.75 -3.39
N ASN A 132 -10.55 12.55 -2.93
CA ASN A 132 -11.02 11.45 -3.77
C ASN A 132 -12.55 11.37 -3.90
N MET A 133 -13.30 12.38 -3.42
CA MET A 133 -14.76 12.48 -3.54
C MET A 133 -15.22 13.13 -4.85
#